data_AF-A0A6G8Q3D3-F1
#
_entry.id   AF-A0A6G8Q3D3-F1
#
_cell.length_a   1.000
_cell.length_b   1.000
_cell.length_c   1.000
_cell.angle_alpha   90.00
_cell.angle_beta   90.00
_cell.angle_gamma   90.00
#
_symmetry.space_group_name_H-M   'P 1'
#
loop_
_entity.id
_entity.type
_entity.pdbx_description
1 polymer ?
#
loop_
_entity_poly.entity_id
_entity_poly.type
_entity_poly.pdbx_seq_one_letter_code
_entity_poly.pdbx_strand_id
1 'polypeptide(L)'
;MIELLHRGLSRAHERGESELRVGYLSHGEESGVYVGAAMAGKNSAAGPLGVSGAEAVALLRYVADEGYVRLGRGSRLSGYTGLVTVEYVTPAGLLEIGELPDPRETFLVGLEAAIRALRADARMPEDARKKGIAWLEEGKETGRPFSVETIRAMLGAGTPAL
;
A
#
# COMPACT_ATOMS: atom_id res chain seq x y z
N MET A 1 10.26 9.15 6.77
CA MET A 1 10.39 8.45 5.46
C MET A 1 9.03 8.18 4.84
N ILE A 2 8.11 7.52 5.54
CA ILE A 2 6.76 7.18 5.03
C ILE A 2 6.03 8.41 4.47
N GLU A 3 5.95 9.50 5.25
CA GLU A 3 5.30 10.76 4.83
C GLU A 3 5.95 11.36 3.57
N LEU A 4 7.27 11.21 3.41
CA LEU A 4 7.99 11.71 2.24
C LEU A 4 7.63 10.89 1.00
N LEU A 5 7.52 9.57 1.13
CA LEU A 5 7.06 8.68 0.06
C LEU A 5 5.58 8.92 -0.28
N HIS A 6 4.73 9.12 0.73
CA HIS A 6 3.32 9.47 0.56
C HIS A 6 3.14 10.74 -0.28
N ARG A 7 3.77 11.84 0.13
CA ARG A 7 3.75 13.09 -0.65
C ARG A 7 4.35 12.93 -2.05
N GLY A 8 5.41 12.14 -2.18
CA GLY A 8 6.02 11.82 -3.47
C GLY A 8 5.04 11.11 -4.41
N LEU A 9 4.29 10.14 -3.88
CA LEU A 9 3.25 9.39 -4.59
C LEU A 9 2.09 10.31 -5.00
N SER A 10 1.58 11.15 -4.10
CA SER A 10 0.50 12.10 -4.45
C SER A 10 0.91 12.99 -5.63
N ARG A 11 2.14 13.52 -5.61
CA ARG A 11 2.67 14.30 -6.73
C ARG A 11 2.85 13.48 -8.01
N ALA A 12 3.20 12.20 -7.91
CA ALA A 12 3.30 11.31 -9.08
C ALA A 12 1.91 11.09 -9.71
N HIS A 13 0.89 10.82 -8.88
CA HIS A 13 -0.49 10.68 -9.32
C HIS A 13 -1.05 11.97 -9.96
N GLU A 14 -0.74 13.14 -9.40
CA GLU A 14 -1.09 14.45 -9.99
C GLU A 14 -0.49 14.64 -11.40
N ARG A 15 0.62 13.97 -11.72
CA ARG A 15 1.25 13.97 -13.06
C ARG A 15 0.77 12.83 -13.96
N GLY A 16 -0.17 12.01 -13.50
CA GLY A 16 -0.66 10.83 -14.23
C GLY A 16 0.28 9.63 -14.20
N GLU A 17 1.29 9.62 -13.33
CA GLU A 17 2.14 8.45 -13.09
C GLU A 17 1.44 7.52 -12.09
N SER A 18 1.52 6.20 -12.29
CA SER A 18 0.89 5.21 -11.42
C SER A 18 1.75 4.79 -10.22
N GLU A 19 3.01 5.20 -10.19
CA GLU A 19 4.01 4.74 -9.22
C GLU A 19 5.10 5.81 -9.01
N LEU A 20 5.71 5.79 -7.82
CA LEU A 20 6.82 6.67 -7.49
C LEU A 20 8.16 5.94 -7.68
N ARG A 21 9.02 6.48 -8.54
CA ARG A 21 10.40 5.99 -8.71
C ARG A 21 11.33 6.53 -7.63
N VAL A 22 12.01 5.66 -6.91
CA VAL A 22 12.92 5.97 -5.81
C VAL A 22 14.29 5.34 -6.08
N GLY A 23 15.30 6.19 -6.23
CA GLY A 23 16.69 5.75 -6.30
C GLY A 23 17.30 5.66 -4.90
N TYR A 24 18.25 4.74 -4.70
CA TYR A 24 19.04 4.68 -3.48
C TYR A 24 20.51 4.39 -3.76
N LEU A 25 21.38 4.93 -2.92
CA LEU A 25 22.82 4.68 -2.90
C LEU A 25 23.26 4.53 -1.45
N SER A 26 23.85 3.40 -1.08
CA SER A 26 24.22 3.08 0.30
C SER A 26 25.73 3.18 0.55
N HIS A 27 26.48 3.79 -0.37
CA HIS A 27 27.93 3.95 -0.25
C HIS A 27 28.41 5.26 -0.85
N GLY A 28 29.60 5.72 -0.42
CA GLY A 28 30.20 6.95 -0.91
C GLY A 28 29.57 8.22 -0.32
N GLU A 29 30.15 9.36 -0.67
CA GLU A 29 29.73 10.69 -0.19
C GLU A 29 28.31 11.05 -0.66
N GLU A 30 27.87 10.44 -1.76
CA GLU A 30 26.52 10.59 -2.31
C GLU A 30 25.52 9.56 -1.73
N SER A 31 25.82 8.90 -0.61
CA SER A 31 24.84 7.98 -0.01
C SER A 31 23.52 8.70 0.29
N GLY A 32 22.39 8.06 -0.02
CA GLY A 32 21.08 8.68 0.13
C GLY A 32 19.94 7.98 -0.60
N VAL A 33 18.76 8.58 -0.46
CA VAL A 33 17.52 8.16 -1.11
C VAL A 33 16.99 9.33 -1.93
N TYR A 34 16.67 9.07 -3.19
CA TYR A 34 16.33 10.09 -4.18
C TYR A 34 14.95 9.83 -4.74
N VAL A 35 14.01 10.69 -4.36
CA VAL A 35 12.61 10.54 -4.75
C VAL A 35 12.35 11.23 -6.10
N GLY A 36 11.77 10.50 -7.06
CA GLY A 36 11.42 10.99 -8.40
C GLY A 36 12.47 10.69 -9.49
N ALA A 37 12.97 9.46 -9.55
CA ALA A 37 13.72 8.85 -10.68
C ALA A 37 15.11 9.39 -11.09
N ALA A 38 15.58 10.56 -10.63
CA ALA A 38 16.89 11.07 -11.02
C ALA A 38 17.86 11.08 -9.83
N MET A 39 18.89 10.25 -9.90
CA MET A 39 19.96 10.14 -8.90
C MET A 39 20.93 11.33 -8.97
N ALA A 40 21.06 11.97 -10.14
CA ALA A 40 21.98 13.09 -10.34
C ALA A 40 21.33 14.44 -9.99
N GLY A 41 21.95 15.18 -9.06
CA GLY A 41 21.63 16.58 -8.77
C GLY A 41 20.35 16.84 -7.96
N LYS A 42 19.70 15.81 -7.41
CA LYS A 42 18.49 15.96 -6.58
C LYS A 42 18.80 15.96 -5.09
N ASN A 43 17.99 16.69 -4.33
CA ASN A 43 18.01 16.69 -2.87
C ASN A 43 17.72 15.28 -2.34
N SER A 44 18.72 14.67 -1.72
CA SER A 44 18.55 13.43 -0.95
C SER A 44 17.46 13.61 0.11
N ALA A 45 16.66 12.57 0.35
CA ALA A 45 15.69 12.51 1.42
C ALA A 45 16.31 12.71 2.81
N ALA A 46 17.63 12.54 2.93
CA ALA A 46 18.42 12.85 4.12
C ALA A 46 18.15 14.28 4.65
N GLY A 47 18.20 15.29 3.78
CA GLY A 47 18.02 16.70 4.16
C GLY A 47 16.64 16.97 4.77
N PRO A 48 15.52 16.68 4.08
CA PRO A 48 14.18 16.83 4.62
C PRO A 48 13.89 15.99 5.87
N LEU A 49 14.59 14.87 6.07
CA LEU A 49 14.44 14.01 7.23
C LEU A 49 15.35 14.41 8.41
N GLY A 50 16.31 15.32 8.20
CA GLY A 50 17.28 15.69 9.23
C GLY A 50 18.22 14.54 9.64
N VAL A 51 18.48 13.60 8.72
CA VAL A 51 19.32 12.41 8.96
C VAL A 51 20.46 12.34 7.94
N SER A 52 21.43 11.48 8.17
CA SER A 52 22.48 11.18 7.19
C SER A 52 21.94 10.40 5.99
N GLY A 53 22.71 10.38 4.90
CA GLY A 53 22.41 9.59 3.71
C GLY A 53 22.22 8.10 3.99
N ALA A 54 23.14 7.51 4.76
CA ALA A 54 23.07 6.11 5.17
C ALA A 54 21.84 5.82 6.03
N GLU A 55 21.48 6.72 6.96
CA GLU A 55 20.26 6.60 7.75
C GLU A 55 19.00 6.70 6.89
N ALA A 56 18.97 7.58 5.89
CA ALA A 56 17.85 7.65 4.94
C ALA A 56 17.68 6.33 4.18
N VAL A 57 18.77 5.67 3.78
CA VAL A 57 18.71 4.34 3.14
C VAL A 57 18.23 3.28 4.13
N ALA A 58 18.70 3.29 5.37
CA ALA A 58 18.25 2.37 6.41
C ALA A 58 16.75 2.54 6.69
N LEU A 59 16.26 3.78 6.77
CA LEU A 59 14.84 4.08 6.92
C LEU A 59 14.01 3.61 5.72
N LEU A 60 14.51 3.73 4.49
CA LEU A 60 13.82 3.19 3.32
C LEU A 60 13.67 1.67 3.39
N ARG A 61 14.73 0.96 3.82
CA ARG A 61 14.68 -0.50 4.03
C ARG A 61 13.69 -0.87 5.12
N TYR A 62 13.79 -0.24 6.29
CA TYR A 62 12.85 -0.44 7.40
C TYR A 62 11.40 -0.27 6.95
N VAL A 63 11.09 0.83 6.25
CA VAL A 63 9.73 1.10 5.76
C VAL A 63 9.22 0.05 4.77
N ALA A 64 10.10 -0.51 3.94
CA ALA A 64 9.75 -1.58 3.03
C ALA A 64 9.59 -2.95 3.74
N ASP A 65 10.49 -3.28 4.67
CA ASP A 65 10.53 -4.55 5.39
C ASP A 65 9.37 -4.69 6.37
N GLU A 66 8.98 -3.61 7.04
CA GLU A 66 7.78 -3.54 7.91
C GLU A 66 6.46 -3.51 7.11
N GLY A 67 6.52 -3.43 5.78
CA GLY A 67 5.33 -3.43 4.94
C GLY A 67 4.50 -2.13 5.03
N TYR A 68 5.10 -1.02 5.44
CA TYR A 68 4.45 0.30 5.42
C TYR A 68 4.27 0.83 4.00
N VAL A 69 5.02 0.31 3.03
CA VAL A 69 4.86 0.62 1.61
C VAL A 69 4.83 -0.65 0.78
N ARG A 70 4.10 -0.60 -0.34
CA ARG A 70 4.16 -1.63 -1.37
C ARG A 70 5.18 -1.22 -2.43
N LEU A 71 6.23 -2.02 -2.59
CA LEU A 71 7.15 -1.89 -3.72
C LEU A 71 6.57 -2.57 -4.97
N GLY A 72 6.90 -2.03 -6.14
CA GLY A 72 6.45 -2.55 -7.42
C GLY A 72 6.98 -3.93 -7.74
N ARG A 73 6.27 -4.66 -8.61
CA ARG A 73 6.67 -6.03 -9.01
C ARG A 73 8.08 -6.04 -9.61
N GLY A 74 9.01 -6.73 -8.96
CA GLY A 74 10.42 -6.80 -9.37
C GLY A 74 11.33 -5.78 -8.69
N SER A 75 10.77 -4.79 -7.98
CA SER A 75 11.53 -3.89 -7.13
C SER A 75 12.01 -4.62 -5.88
N ARG A 76 13.33 -4.60 -5.65
CA ARG A 76 13.96 -5.13 -4.44
C ARG A 76 15.05 -4.19 -3.97
N LEU A 77 15.11 -3.94 -2.67
CA LEU A 77 16.20 -3.22 -2.02
C LEU A 77 17.41 -4.14 -1.78
N SER A 78 17.80 -4.90 -2.81
CA SER A 78 18.93 -5.83 -2.77
C SER A 78 20.14 -5.22 -3.46
N GLY A 79 21.10 -4.73 -2.67
CA GLY A 79 22.36 -4.19 -3.18
C GLY A 79 22.75 -2.85 -2.55
N TYR A 80 23.86 -2.30 -3.03
CA TYR A 80 24.37 -1.01 -2.56
C TYR A 80 23.82 0.19 -3.33
N THR A 81 23.24 -0.03 -4.51
CA THR A 81 22.54 0.99 -5.27
C THR A 81 21.42 0.35 -6.08
N GLY A 82 20.37 1.12 -6.36
CA GLY A 82 19.30 0.65 -7.22
C GLY A 82 18.20 1.68 -7.43
N LEU A 83 17.29 1.33 -8.32
CA LEU A 83 16.05 2.04 -8.57
C LEU A 83 14.90 1.09 -8.21
N VAL A 84 14.02 1.53 -7.33
CA VAL A 84 12.79 0.83 -6.98
C VAL A 84 11.59 1.70 -7.29
N THR A 85 10.43 1.07 -7.47
CA THR A 85 9.16 1.76 -7.55
C THR A 85 8.35 1.50 -6.30
N VAL A 86 7.68 2.53 -5.81
CA VAL A 86 6.68 2.45 -4.74
C VAL A 86 5.32 2.59 -5.42
N GLU A 87 4.44 1.60 -5.25
CA GLU A 87 3.09 1.60 -5.83
C GLU A 87 2.12 2.39 -4.94
N TYR A 88 2.16 2.16 -3.62
CA TYR A 88 1.32 2.86 -2.66
C TYR A 88 1.86 2.75 -1.23
N VAL A 89 1.43 3.65 -0.33
CA VAL A 89 1.60 3.53 1.12
C VAL A 89 0.49 2.65 1.67
N THR A 90 0.83 1.64 2.46
CA THR A 90 -0.16 0.71 3.00
C THR A 90 -0.99 1.37 4.11
N PRO A 91 -2.16 0.83 4.47
CA PRO A 91 -2.94 1.35 5.60
C PRO A 91 -2.12 1.43 6.91
N ALA A 92 -1.22 0.48 7.15
CA ALA A 92 -0.32 0.51 8.30
C ALA A 92 0.66 1.70 8.23
N GLY A 93 1.21 2.00 7.05
CA GLY A 93 2.09 3.15 6.86
C GLY A 93 1.36 4.49 7.00
N LEU A 94 0.13 4.57 6.51
CA LEU A 94 -0.71 5.76 6.67
C LEU A 94 -1.04 6.02 8.15
N LEU A 95 -1.41 4.97 8.90
CA LEU A 95 -1.60 5.05 10.34
C LEU A 95 -0.35 5.55 11.09
N GLU A 96 0.83 5.06 10.71
CA GLU A 96 2.11 5.45 11.33
C GLU A 96 2.40 6.95 11.20
N ILE A 97 1.96 7.59 10.11
CA ILE A 97 2.13 9.03 9.89
C ILE A 97 0.94 9.86 10.36
N GLY A 98 -0.03 9.25 11.06
CA GLY A 98 -1.24 9.92 11.52
C GLY A 98 -2.20 10.33 10.41
N GLU A 99 -1.96 9.90 9.17
CA GLU A 99 -2.92 10.02 8.09
C GLU A 99 -3.85 8.82 8.15
N LEU A 100 -4.95 8.97 8.88
CA LEU A 100 -6.01 7.96 8.87
C LEU A 100 -6.54 7.87 7.44
N PRO A 101 -6.47 6.71 6.76
CA PRO A 101 -7.14 6.56 5.48
C PRO A 101 -8.62 6.87 5.68
N ASP A 102 -9.25 7.58 4.73
CA ASP A 102 -10.68 7.89 4.81
C ASP A 102 -11.41 6.56 5.14
N PRO A 103 -12.20 6.50 6.23
CA PRO A 103 -12.88 5.26 6.62
C PRO A 103 -13.68 4.66 5.47
N ARG A 104 -14.20 5.51 4.57
CA ARG A 104 -14.90 5.10 3.36
C ARG A 104 -13.95 4.51 2.33
N GLU A 105 -12.79 5.10 2.09
CA GLU A 105 -11.78 4.54 1.18
C GLU A 105 -11.24 3.20 1.70
N THR A 106 -10.98 3.11 3.00
CA THR A 106 -10.54 1.85 3.65
C THR A 106 -11.59 0.75 3.47
N PHE A 107 -12.86 1.09 3.67
CA PHE A 107 -13.97 0.17 3.47
C PHE A 107 -14.05 -0.30 2.00
N LEU A 108 -13.96 0.61 1.04
CA LEU A 108 -13.99 0.28 -0.39
C LEU A 108 -12.80 -0.59 -0.80
N VAL A 109 -11.59 -0.29 -0.33
CA VAL A 109 -10.39 -1.11 -0.59
C VAL A 109 -10.54 -2.52 0.01
N GLY A 110 -11.10 -2.62 1.22
CA GLY A 110 -11.41 -3.90 1.87
C GLY A 110 -12.41 -4.74 1.05
N LEU A 111 -13.47 -4.12 0.54
CA LEU A 111 -14.44 -4.78 -0.33
C LEU A 111 -13.80 -5.27 -1.64
N GLU A 112 -12.95 -4.47 -2.27
CA GLU A 112 -12.26 -4.88 -3.50
C GLU A 112 -11.26 -6.00 -3.29
N ALA A 113 -10.57 -6.04 -2.14
CA ALA A 113 -9.73 -7.16 -1.76
C ALA A 113 -10.57 -8.44 -1.57
N ALA A 114 -11.72 -8.35 -0.90
CA ALA A 114 -12.63 -9.48 -0.71
C ALA A 114 -13.21 -9.99 -2.04
N ILE A 115 -13.59 -9.10 -2.96
CA ILE A 115 -14.06 -9.47 -4.31
C ILE A 115 -12.95 -10.22 -5.06
N ARG A 116 -11.71 -9.73 -5.03
CA ARG A 116 -10.58 -10.40 -5.68
C ARG A 116 -10.31 -11.79 -5.07
N ALA A 117 -10.37 -11.91 -3.74
CA ALA A 117 -10.20 -13.19 -3.06
C ALA A 117 -11.29 -14.21 -3.46
N LEU A 118 -12.56 -13.77 -3.50
CA LEU A 118 -13.66 -14.62 -3.96
C LEU A 118 -13.51 -15.04 -5.42
N ARG A 119 -13.09 -14.13 -6.31
CA ARG A 119 -12.81 -14.45 -7.73
C ARG A 119 -11.70 -15.49 -7.87
N ALA A 120 -10.70 -15.45 -7.00
CA ALA A 120 -9.56 -16.36 -7.02
C ALA A 120 -9.84 -17.71 -6.33
N ASP A 121 -10.86 -17.82 -5.47
CA ASP A 121 -11.16 -19.09 -4.78
C ASP A 121 -11.91 -20.06 -5.70
N ALA A 122 -11.14 -20.95 -6.32
CA ALA A 122 -11.64 -22.03 -7.18
C ALA A 122 -12.39 -23.13 -6.40
N ARG A 123 -12.27 -23.18 -5.06
CA ARG A 123 -12.93 -24.20 -4.22
C ARG A 123 -14.36 -23.83 -3.87
N MET A 124 -14.74 -22.55 -4.06
CA MET A 124 -16.08 -22.08 -3.77
C MET A 124 -17.05 -22.42 -4.93
N PRO A 125 -18.27 -22.91 -4.64
CA PRO A 125 -19.29 -23.13 -5.66
C PRO A 125 -19.55 -21.85 -6.46
N GLU A 126 -19.71 -21.98 -7.78
CA GLU A 126 -19.80 -20.83 -8.68
C GLU A 126 -20.96 -19.89 -8.32
N ASP A 127 -22.12 -20.43 -7.94
CA ASP A 127 -23.29 -19.64 -7.54
C ASP A 127 -23.06 -18.89 -6.22
N ALA A 128 -22.39 -19.51 -5.26
CA ALA A 128 -22.03 -18.86 -3.99
C ALA A 128 -21.01 -17.72 -4.22
N ARG A 129 -20.03 -17.95 -5.09
CA ARG A 129 -19.03 -16.96 -5.49
C ARG A 129 -19.68 -15.77 -6.21
N LYS A 130 -20.58 -16.01 -7.17
CA LYS A 130 -21.32 -14.95 -7.88
C LYS A 130 -22.17 -14.11 -6.92
N LYS A 131 -22.91 -14.77 -6.02
CA LYS A 131 -23.70 -14.08 -4.99
C LYS A 131 -22.84 -13.24 -4.05
N GLY A 132 -21.72 -13.78 -3.56
CA GLY A 132 -20.80 -13.06 -2.68
C GLY A 132 -20.20 -11.83 -3.36
N ILE A 133 -19.79 -11.93 -4.63
CA ILE A 133 -19.28 -10.78 -5.39
C ILE A 133 -20.36 -9.72 -5.60
N ALA A 134 -21.57 -10.11 -6.03
CA ALA A 134 -22.67 -9.16 -6.24
C ALA A 134 -23.01 -8.36 -4.96
N TRP A 135 -23.00 -9.03 -3.81
CA TRP A 135 -23.21 -8.40 -2.51
C TRP A 135 -22.10 -7.43 -2.10
N LEU A 136 -20.83 -7.77 -2.35
CA LEU A 136 -19.72 -6.88 -2.05
C LEU A 136 -19.74 -5.65 -2.97
N GLU A 137 -20.18 -5.79 -4.22
CA GLU A 137 -20.39 -4.66 -5.14
C GLU A 137 -21.56 -3.76 -4.67
N GLU A 138 -22.67 -4.33 -4.19
CA GLU A 138 -23.77 -3.57 -3.55
C GLU A 138 -23.29 -2.82 -2.28
N GLY A 139 -22.40 -3.44 -1.51
CA GLY A 139 -21.71 -2.81 -0.39
C GLY A 139 -20.95 -1.54 -0.77
N LYS A 140 -20.30 -1.55 -1.94
CA LYS A 140 -19.58 -0.38 -2.47
C LYS A 140 -20.55 0.75 -2.83
N GLU A 141 -21.69 0.42 -3.44
CA GLU A 141 -22.70 1.40 -3.85
C GLU A 141 -23.42 2.04 -2.66
N THR A 142 -23.72 1.25 -1.62
CA THR A 142 -24.51 1.70 -0.47
C THR A 142 -23.69 2.38 0.63
N GLY A 143 -22.36 2.22 0.63
CA GLY A 143 -21.47 2.83 1.61
C GLY A 143 -21.73 2.40 3.06
N ARG A 144 -22.45 1.29 3.26
CA ARG A 144 -22.78 0.77 4.59
C ARG A 144 -21.72 -0.20 5.07
N PRO A 145 -21.03 0.06 6.20
CA PRO A 145 -20.19 -0.96 6.82
C PRO A 145 -21.05 -2.14 7.25
N PHE A 146 -20.78 -3.32 6.70
CA PHE A 146 -21.43 -4.55 7.13
C PHE A 146 -20.86 -4.98 8.48
N SER A 147 -21.71 -5.38 9.41
CA SER A 147 -21.23 -5.96 10.67
C SER A 147 -20.64 -7.35 10.40
N VAL A 148 -19.72 -7.79 11.27
CA VAL A 148 -19.12 -9.13 11.22
C VAL A 148 -20.19 -10.23 11.29
N GLU A 149 -21.30 -9.96 11.99
CA GLU A 149 -22.45 -10.87 12.10
C GLU A 149 -23.21 -10.97 10.78
N THR A 150 -23.39 -9.85 10.07
CA THR A 150 -23.95 -9.83 8.72
C THR A 150 -23.09 -10.66 7.76
N ILE A 151 -21.76 -10.51 7.83
CA ILE A 151 -20.83 -11.28 6.99
C ILE A 151 -20.88 -12.79 7.32
N ARG A 152 -20.97 -13.17 8.61
CA ARG A 152 -21.06 -14.59 9.01
C ARG A 152 -22.37 -15.25 8.59
N ALA A 153 -23.50 -14.56 8.80
CA ALA A 153 -24.81 -15.04 8.37
C ALA A 153 -24.87 -15.24 6.84
N MET A 154 -24.15 -14.40 6.09
CA MET A 154 -24.10 -14.45 4.62
C MET A 154 -23.22 -15.56 4.06
N LEU A 155 -22.17 -15.97 4.77
CA LEU A 155 -21.25 -17.05 4.34
C LEU A 155 -21.76 -18.46 4.67
N GLY A 156 -22.97 -18.60 5.22
CA GLY A 156 -23.57 -19.90 5.54
C GLY A 156 -22.90 -20.64 6.70
N ALA A 157 -22.07 -19.97 7.50
CA ALA A 157 -21.61 -20.50 8.77
C ALA A 157 -22.77 -20.38 9.75
N GLY A 158 -23.49 -21.49 9.94
CA GLY A 158 -24.72 -21.57 10.70
C GLY A 158 -24.69 -20.79 12.02
N THR A 159 -25.77 -20.09 12.29
CA THR A 159 -26.15 -19.59 13.60
C THR A 159 -26.00 -20.72 14.62
N PRO A 160 -25.17 -20.62 15.68
CA PRO A 160 -25.37 -21.46 16.83
C PRO A 160 -26.66 -20.99 17.48
N ALA A 161 -27.62 -21.91 17.59
CA ALA A 161 -28.85 -21.68 18.30
C ALA A 161 -28.56 -21.31 19.76
N LEU A 162 -29.20 -20.23 20.22
CA LEU A 162 -29.64 -20.06 21.61
C LEU A 162 -31.05 -19.46 21.58
#